data_AF-A0A2A4B6H0-F1
#
_entry.id   AF-A0A2A4B6H0-F1
#
_cell.length_a   1.000
_cell.length_b   1.000
_cell.length_c   1.000
_cell.angle_alpha   90.00
_cell.angle_beta   90.00
_cell.angle_gamma   90.00
#
_symmetry.space_group_name_H-M   'P 1'
#
loop_
_entity.id
_entity.type
_entity.pdbx_description
1 polymer ?
#
loop_
_entity_poly.entity_id
_entity_poly.type
_entity_poly.pdbx_seq_one_letter_code
_entity_poly.pdbx_strand_id
1 'polypeptide(L)'
;MSTSLPARAKALRERLVVLDRLGANVEETGLLEDLRSDLALPAAELSRALDQRALLFGSGIETPEPSSLETARKRAAALLGRFTAERKAAALKKGTGWANLLKEIKAASTDVSASVVRAWKGYRQTVFTGEAPALVKGRIAFTPTNNAAFKTYEQLHQAFRAEFDKFPADQAAIERVKALAARLTETAKAFDFDVPADVKRFLEAIQSGGAKLDLLTEAVREWLNANDAFDNYRIVPRSADGSR
;
A
#
# COMPACT_ATOMS: atom_id res chain seq x y z
N MET A 1 52.48 61.76 13.70
CA MET A 1 52.89 60.63 14.56
C MET A 1 52.86 59.36 13.73
N SER A 2 54.01 58.97 13.18
CA SER A 2 54.16 57.78 12.33
C SER A 2 53.93 56.52 13.18
N THR A 3 52.81 55.82 12.99
CA THR A 3 52.64 54.48 13.58
C THR A 3 53.79 53.62 13.09
N SER A 4 54.63 53.18 14.02
CA SER A 4 55.85 52.44 13.70
C SER A 4 55.54 51.22 12.86
N LEU A 5 56.46 50.88 11.94
CA LEU A 5 56.35 49.75 11.02
C LEU A 5 55.95 48.41 11.72
N PRO A 6 56.42 48.12 12.95
CA PRO A 6 55.95 46.97 13.74
C PRO A 6 54.46 46.99 14.10
N ALA A 7 53.89 48.16 14.42
CA ALA A 7 52.46 48.28 14.74
C ALA A 7 51.57 48.02 13.53
N ARG A 8 52.00 48.45 12.33
CA ARG A 8 51.32 48.18 11.06
C ARG A 8 51.38 46.70 10.68
N ALA A 9 52.53 46.06 10.89
CA ALA A 9 52.70 44.63 10.63
C ALA A 9 51.84 43.76 11.57
N LYS A 10 51.72 44.14 12.85
CA LYS A 10 50.84 43.47 13.82
C LYS A 10 49.36 43.58 13.41
N ALA A 11 48.90 44.78 13.06
CA ALA A 11 47.52 45.00 12.62
C ALA A 11 47.18 44.24 11.32
N LEU A 12 48.13 44.12 10.39
CA LEU A 12 47.95 43.32 9.17
C LEU A 12 47.85 41.83 9.49
N ARG A 13 48.70 41.30 10.38
CA ARG A 13 48.64 39.91 10.83
C ARG A 13 47.31 39.59 11.51
N GLU A 14 46.82 40.49 12.36
CA GLU A 14 45.52 40.34 13.01
C GLU A 14 44.37 40.32 11.99
N ARG A 15 44.41 41.20 10.98
CA ARG A 15 43.45 41.19 9.87
C ARG A 15 43.52 39.90 9.04
N LEU A 16 44.71 39.40 8.74
CA LEU A 16 44.88 38.12 8.03
C LEU A 16 44.33 36.95 8.83
N VAL A 17 44.52 36.91 10.15
CA VAL A 17 43.93 35.89 11.02
C VAL A 17 42.39 35.97 11.03
N VAL A 18 41.82 37.18 11.00
CA VAL A 18 40.36 37.35 10.91
C VAL A 18 39.84 36.89 9.54
N LEU A 19 40.51 37.25 8.45
CA LEU A 19 40.13 36.82 7.10
C LEU A 19 40.26 35.30 6.92
N ASP A 20 41.32 34.70 7.48
CA ASP A 20 41.54 33.26 7.48
C ASP A 20 40.44 32.51 8.25
N ARG A 21 40.01 33.03 9.42
CA ARG A 21 38.87 32.49 10.16
C ARG A 21 37.55 32.62 9.40
N LEU A 22 37.33 33.73 8.72
CA LEU A 22 36.14 33.92 7.88
C LEU A 22 36.16 32.96 6.68
N GLY A 23 37.30 32.80 6.02
CA GLY A 23 37.50 31.83 4.95
C GLY A 23 37.23 30.39 5.41
N ALA A 24 37.82 29.99 6.54
CA ALA A 24 37.59 28.67 7.14
C ALA A 24 36.11 28.42 7.50
N ASN A 25 35.39 29.44 7.97
CA ASN A 25 33.95 29.33 8.23
C ASN A 25 33.13 29.18 6.94
N VAL A 26 33.50 29.86 5.85
CA VAL A 26 32.84 29.73 4.55
C VAL A 26 33.07 28.34 3.95
N GLU A 27 34.30 27.83 4.01
CA GLU A 27 34.64 26.46 3.58
C GLU A 27 33.86 25.42 4.38
N GLU A 28 33.84 25.53 5.70
CA GLU A 28 33.09 24.64 6.59
C GLU A 28 31.58 24.70 6.28
N THR A 29 31.03 25.89 6.03
CA THR A 29 29.62 26.06 5.64
C THR A 29 29.33 25.36 4.31
N GLY A 30 30.23 25.47 3.33
CA GLY A 30 30.10 24.77 2.06
C GLY A 30 30.10 23.24 2.23
N LEU A 31 31.01 22.70 3.04
CA LEU A 31 31.09 21.26 3.30
C LEU A 31 29.85 20.72 4.02
N LEU A 32 29.26 21.50 4.93
CA LEU A 32 28.01 21.13 5.59
C LEU A 32 26.81 21.20 4.65
N GLU A 33 26.81 22.15 3.72
CA GLU A 33 25.77 22.25 2.70
C GLU A 33 25.81 21.07 1.72
N ASP A 34 27.01 20.62 1.32
CA ASP A 34 27.18 19.40 0.52
C ASP A 34 26.62 18.17 1.27
N LEU A 35 26.96 18.01 2.55
CA LEU A 35 26.43 16.93 3.39
C LEU A 35 24.91 17.02 3.55
N ARG A 36 24.34 18.22 3.65
CA ARG A 36 22.89 18.42 3.70
C ARG A 36 22.25 17.96 2.39
N SER A 37 22.83 18.33 1.25
CA SER A 37 22.37 17.93 -0.08
C SER A 37 22.41 16.41 -0.28
N ASP A 38 23.53 15.77 0.10
CA ASP A 38 23.71 14.31 0.06
C ASP A 38 22.63 13.55 0.85
N LEU A 39 22.25 14.10 2.02
CA LEU A 39 21.26 13.49 2.90
C LEU A 39 19.81 13.76 2.47
N ALA A 40 19.56 14.87 1.77
CA ALA A 40 18.21 15.37 1.51
C ALA A 40 17.33 14.33 0.80
N LEU A 41 17.83 13.72 -0.28
CA LEU A 41 17.05 12.74 -1.06
C LEU A 41 16.78 11.45 -0.26
N PRO A 42 17.79 10.75 0.31
CA PRO A 42 17.54 9.56 1.13
C PRO A 42 16.62 9.83 2.34
N ALA A 43 16.75 10.99 2.98
CA ALA A 43 15.90 11.36 4.11
C ALA A 43 14.45 11.61 3.68
N ALA A 44 14.23 12.26 2.53
CA ALA A 44 12.89 12.47 1.98
C ALA A 44 12.21 11.15 1.61
N GLU A 45 12.94 10.21 1.01
CA GLU A 45 12.43 8.87 0.70
C GLU A 45 12.02 8.11 1.96
N LEU A 46 12.87 8.12 3.00
CA LEU A 46 12.57 7.48 4.28
C LEU A 46 11.37 8.15 4.97
N SER A 47 11.29 9.49 4.96
CA SER A 47 10.15 10.23 5.52
C SER A 47 8.84 9.80 4.86
N ARG A 48 8.80 9.76 3.53
CA ARG A 48 7.62 9.32 2.78
C ARG A 48 7.22 7.89 3.15
N ALA A 49 8.18 6.97 3.28
CA ALA A 49 7.89 5.60 3.68
C ALA A 49 7.33 5.50 5.11
N LEU A 50 7.84 6.32 6.03
CA LEU A 50 7.34 6.43 7.40
C LEU A 50 5.94 7.06 7.47
N ASP A 51 5.65 8.07 6.66
CA ASP A 51 4.33 8.70 6.58
C ASP A 51 3.28 7.69 6.07
N GLN A 52 3.63 6.91 5.04
CA GLN A 52 2.76 5.83 4.54
C GLN A 52 2.54 4.74 5.59
N ARG A 53 3.57 4.41 6.37
CA ARG A 53 3.42 3.49 7.50
C ARG A 53 2.51 4.04 8.58
N ALA A 54 2.69 5.31 8.96
CA ALA A 54 1.88 5.98 9.96
C ALA A 54 0.41 6.04 9.55
N LEU A 55 0.13 6.25 8.26
CA LEU A 55 -1.22 6.21 7.70
C LEU A 55 -1.90 4.85 7.93
N LEU A 56 -1.21 3.74 7.58
CA LEU A 56 -1.74 2.40 7.80
C LEU A 56 -1.91 2.09 9.29
N PHE A 57 -0.89 2.38 10.10
CA PHE A 57 -0.92 2.13 11.54
C PHE A 57 -2.04 2.91 12.24
N GLY A 58 -2.21 4.21 11.92
CA GLY A 58 -3.28 5.05 12.44
C GLY A 58 -4.68 4.56 12.03
N SER A 59 -4.78 3.79 10.95
CA SER A 59 -6.01 3.14 10.50
C SER A 59 -6.32 1.81 11.18
N GLY A 60 -5.45 1.35 12.09
CA GLY A 60 -5.53 0.03 12.72
C GLY A 60 -4.96 -1.11 11.87
N ILE A 61 -4.18 -0.82 10.83
CA ILE A 61 -3.55 -1.83 9.98
C ILE A 61 -2.14 -2.10 10.51
N GLU A 62 -1.91 -3.34 10.94
CA GLU A 62 -0.61 -3.75 11.50
C GLU A 62 0.52 -3.63 10.47
N THR A 63 1.53 -2.84 10.81
CA THR A 63 2.72 -2.59 9.99
C THR A 63 3.98 -2.72 10.85
N PRO A 64 4.60 -3.92 10.91
CA PRO A 64 5.77 -4.12 11.76
C PRO A 64 6.95 -3.25 11.30
N GLU A 65 7.72 -2.73 12.25
CA GLU A 65 8.94 -1.98 11.95
C GLU A 65 10.05 -2.92 11.51
N PRO A 66 10.70 -2.66 10.35
CA PRO A 66 11.87 -3.44 9.96
C PRO A 66 13.08 -3.09 10.82
N SER A 67 13.92 -4.08 11.11
CA SER A 67 15.15 -3.92 11.91
C SER A 67 16.18 -2.97 11.28
N SER A 68 16.11 -2.74 9.97
CA SER A 68 16.92 -1.75 9.25
C SER A 68 16.64 -0.32 9.73
N LEU A 69 15.42 -0.02 10.18
CA LEU A 69 15.09 1.30 10.76
C LEU A 69 15.83 1.55 12.08
N GLU A 70 15.91 0.52 12.93
CA GLU A 70 16.68 0.60 14.18
C GLU A 70 18.18 0.77 13.90
N THR A 71 18.68 0.06 12.88
CA THR A 71 20.08 0.15 12.45
C THR A 71 20.42 1.55 11.95
N ALA A 72 19.57 2.13 11.11
CA ALA A 72 19.70 3.50 10.63
C ALA A 72 19.66 4.52 11.79
N ARG A 73 18.74 4.35 12.75
CA ARG A 73 18.61 5.21 13.94
C ARG A 73 19.86 5.19 14.81
N LYS A 74 20.40 4.00 15.11
CA LYS A 74 21.66 3.85 15.87
C LYS A 74 22.84 4.52 15.16
N ARG A 75 22.92 4.36 13.83
CA ARG A 75 23.98 4.98 13.02
C ARG A 75 23.88 6.51 13.01
N ALA A 76 22.68 7.04 12.82
CA ALA A 76 22.41 8.48 12.85
C ALA A 76 22.75 9.07 14.22
N ALA A 77 22.34 8.43 15.33
CA ALA A 77 22.67 8.87 16.69
C ALA A 77 24.18 8.90 16.95
N ALA A 78 24.92 7.89 16.49
CA ALA A 78 26.37 7.84 16.64
C ALA A 78 27.08 8.96 15.87
N LEU A 79 26.64 9.27 14.64
CA LEU A 79 27.20 10.37 13.85
C LEU A 79 26.83 11.73 14.41
N LEU A 80 25.60 11.90 14.88
CA LEU A 80 25.16 13.12 15.56
C LEU A 80 26.03 13.37 16.81
N GLY A 81 26.29 12.34 17.62
CA GLY A 81 27.16 12.47 18.79
C GLY A 81 28.60 12.87 18.45
N ARG A 82 29.15 12.41 17.32
CA ARG A 82 30.48 12.86 16.83
C ARG A 82 30.44 14.31 16.35
N PHE A 83 29.39 14.68 15.63
CA PHE A 83 29.23 16.04 15.13
C PHE A 83 29.00 17.05 16.24
N THR A 84 28.25 16.71 17.30
CA THR A 84 28.04 17.61 18.44
C THR A 84 29.32 17.86 19.23
N ALA A 85 30.25 16.89 19.26
CA ALA A 85 31.54 17.02 19.94
C ALA A 85 32.54 17.87 19.15
N GLU A 86 32.71 17.63 17.85
CA GLU A 86 33.75 18.29 17.04
C GLU A 86 33.24 19.51 16.26
N ARG A 87 31.92 19.58 15.98
CA ARG A 87 31.24 20.60 15.16
C ARG A 87 31.94 20.92 13.84
N LYS A 88 32.48 19.89 13.20
CA LYS A 88 33.17 19.96 11.91
C LYS A 88 32.65 18.90 10.94
N ALA A 89 32.52 19.25 9.67
CA ALA A 89 32.11 18.37 8.58
C ALA A 89 33.07 17.17 8.43
N ALA A 90 34.36 17.39 8.70
CA ALA A 90 35.38 16.35 8.72
C ALA A 90 35.06 15.22 9.74
N ALA A 91 34.40 15.54 10.85
CA ALA A 91 34.01 14.55 11.86
C ALA A 91 32.93 13.58 11.35
N LEU A 92 32.07 14.05 10.43
CA LEU A 92 31.04 13.26 9.77
C LEU A 92 31.62 12.38 8.66
N LYS A 93 32.55 12.93 7.85
CA LYS A 93 33.22 12.23 6.75
C LYS A 93 34.39 11.33 7.18
N LYS A 94 34.72 11.27 8.47
CA LYS A 94 35.82 10.44 8.99
C LYS A 94 35.51 8.95 8.82
N GLY A 95 36.29 8.28 7.97
CA GLY A 95 36.11 6.86 7.65
C GLY A 95 34.86 6.60 6.81
N THR A 96 34.22 5.44 6.99
CA THR A 96 33.02 5.05 6.22
C THR A 96 31.70 5.46 6.87
N GLY A 97 31.73 6.28 7.92
CA GLY A 97 30.55 6.61 8.74
C GLY A 97 29.42 7.23 7.94
N TRP A 98 29.71 8.31 7.21
CA TRP A 98 28.73 9.00 6.35
C TRP A 98 28.17 8.13 5.24
N ALA A 99 29.03 7.45 4.48
CA ALA A 99 28.62 6.55 3.40
C ALA A 99 27.73 5.41 3.93
N ASN A 100 28.05 4.86 5.10
CA ASN A 100 27.24 3.84 5.74
C ASN A 100 25.89 4.42 6.20
N LEU A 101 25.82 5.64 6.73
CA LEU A 101 24.54 6.27 7.07
C LEU A 101 23.61 6.36 5.86
N LEU A 102 24.10 6.87 4.73
CA LEU A 102 23.31 6.97 3.50
C LEU A 102 22.82 5.60 3.03
N LYS A 103 23.69 4.58 3.11
CA LYS A 103 23.33 3.20 2.78
C LYS A 103 22.25 2.64 3.71
N GLU A 104 22.37 2.85 5.02
CA GLU A 104 21.38 2.36 6.00
C GLU A 104 20.04 3.09 5.87
N ILE A 105 20.03 4.40 5.59
CA ILE A 105 18.79 5.16 5.33
C ILE A 105 18.10 4.63 4.09
N LYS A 106 18.84 4.38 3.01
CA LYS A 106 18.29 3.81 1.78
C LYS A 106 17.73 2.40 1.99
N ALA A 107 18.44 1.56 2.74
CA ALA A 107 17.98 0.22 3.10
C ALA A 107 16.69 0.29 3.94
N ALA A 108 16.67 1.14 4.98
CA ALA A 108 15.49 1.36 5.82
C ALA A 108 14.30 1.88 5.00
N SER A 109 14.50 2.86 4.11
CA SER A 109 13.46 3.37 3.22
C SER A 109 12.85 2.27 2.33
N THR A 110 13.70 1.42 1.76
CA THR A 110 13.30 0.29 0.91
C THR A 110 12.49 -0.74 1.72
N ASP A 111 13.00 -1.13 2.89
CA ASP A 111 12.36 -2.14 3.72
C ASP A 111 11.03 -1.66 4.32
N VAL A 112 10.97 -0.40 4.76
CA VAL A 112 9.72 0.21 5.25
C VAL A 112 8.70 0.26 4.11
N SER A 113 9.08 0.74 2.93
CA SER A 113 8.19 0.78 1.77
C SER A 113 7.67 -0.62 1.39
N ALA A 114 8.54 -1.63 1.39
CA ALA A 114 8.16 -3.01 1.11
C ALA A 114 7.24 -3.59 2.18
N SER A 115 7.50 -3.32 3.46
CA SER A 115 6.66 -3.73 4.60
C SER A 115 5.26 -3.13 4.48
N VAL A 116 5.18 -1.83 4.19
CA VAL A 116 3.93 -1.07 4.02
C VAL A 116 3.09 -1.61 2.85
N VAL A 117 3.71 -1.86 1.68
CA VAL A 117 3.00 -2.46 0.53
C VAL A 117 2.51 -3.87 0.84
N ARG A 118 3.31 -4.67 1.55
CA ARG A 118 2.93 -6.03 1.96
C ARG A 118 1.76 -5.99 2.93
N ALA A 119 1.81 -5.12 3.94
CA ALA A 119 0.73 -4.94 4.91
C ALA A 119 -0.57 -4.51 4.23
N TRP A 120 -0.52 -3.55 3.31
CA TRP A 120 -1.70 -3.13 2.54
C TRP A 120 -2.31 -4.28 1.73
N LYS A 121 -1.49 -5.05 1.01
CA LYS A 121 -1.95 -6.22 0.25
C LYS A 121 -2.51 -7.32 1.16
N GLY A 122 -1.88 -7.56 2.31
CA GLY A 122 -2.35 -8.52 3.31
C GLY A 122 -3.67 -8.12 3.93
N TYR A 123 -3.86 -6.82 4.20
CA TYR A 123 -5.08 -6.26 4.77
C TYR A 123 -6.32 -6.52 3.91
N ARG A 124 -6.16 -6.67 2.59
CA ARG A 124 -7.26 -7.09 1.70
C ARG A 124 -7.93 -8.38 2.16
N GLN A 125 -7.13 -9.35 2.63
CA GLN A 125 -7.64 -10.66 3.07
C GLN A 125 -8.30 -10.59 4.44
N THR A 126 -7.95 -9.60 5.27
CA THR A 126 -8.54 -9.42 6.60
C THR A 126 -9.83 -8.62 6.54
N VAL A 127 -9.90 -7.60 5.67
CA VAL A 127 -11.06 -6.71 5.59
C VAL A 127 -12.24 -7.35 4.87
N PHE A 128 -11.97 -8.23 3.90
CA PHE A 128 -13.01 -8.95 3.17
C PHE A 128 -12.57 -10.38 2.86
N THR A 129 -13.28 -11.34 3.44
CA THR A 129 -13.08 -12.78 3.26
C THR A 129 -14.11 -13.41 2.32
N GLY A 130 -15.00 -12.60 1.73
CA GLY A 130 -16.07 -13.09 0.88
C GLY A 130 -15.59 -13.61 -0.48
N GLU A 131 -16.46 -14.36 -1.14
CA GLU A 131 -16.14 -15.09 -2.36
C GLU A 131 -16.07 -14.18 -3.59
N ALA A 132 -15.23 -14.53 -4.56
CA ALA A 132 -15.20 -13.82 -5.84
C ALA A 132 -16.57 -13.90 -6.55
N PRO A 133 -17.00 -12.85 -7.28
CA PRO A 133 -18.30 -12.84 -7.96
C PRO A 133 -18.54 -14.06 -8.85
N ALA A 134 -17.51 -14.59 -9.51
CA ALA A 134 -17.64 -15.81 -10.32
C ALA A 134 -18.07 -17.05 -9.51
N LEU A 135 -17.60 -17.19 -8.28
CA LEU A 135 -17.97 -18.30 -7.39
C LEU A 135 -19.39 -18.11 -6.84
N VAL A 136 -19.74 -16.88 -6.45
CA VAL A 136 -21.09 -16.54 -5.98
C VAL A 136 -22.12 -16.77 -7.09
N LYS A 137 -21.82 -16.30 -8.31
CA LYS A 137 -22.61 -16.56 -9.53
C LYS A 137 -22.84 -18.07 -9.74
N GLY A 138 -21.86 -18.86 -9.32
CA GLY A 138 -21.86 -20.31 -9.37
C GLY A 138 -22.83 -21.00 -8.40
N ARG A 139 -23.32 -20.30 -7.38
CA ARG A 139 -24.02 -20.92 -6.25
C ARG A 139 -25.41 -20.35 -6.00
N ILE A 140 -25.71 -19.19 -6.57
CA ILE A 140 -27.02 -18.56 -6.45
C ILE A 140 -27.95 -19.02 -7.56
N ALA A 141 -29.24 -19.20 -7.24
CA ALA A 141 -30.27 -19.24 -8.26
C ALA A 141 -30.54 -17.82 -8.77
N PHE A 142 -30.70 -17.64 -10.08
CA PHE A 142 -30.98 -16.32 -10.68
C PHE A 142 -32.45 -15.94 -10.56
N THR A 143 -32.97 -15.89 -9.33
CA THR A 143 -34.24 -15.23 -9.05
C THR A 143 -34.07 -13.72 -9.30
N PRO A 144 -35.14 -12.95 -9.57
CA PRO A 144 -35.04 -11.50 -9.76
C PRO A 144 -34.32 -10.80 -8.59
N THR A 145 -34.60 -11.22 -7.36
CA THR A 145 -33.96 -10.73 -6.12
C THR A 145 -32.46 -11.04 -6.10
N ASN A 146 -32.08 -12.30 -6.32
CA ASN A 146 -30.67 -12.71 -6.34
C ASN A 146 -29.90 -12.06 -7.49
N ASN A 147 -30.52 -11.86 -8.66
CA ASN A 147 -29.90 -11.19 -9.80
C ASN A 147 -29.64 -9.71 -9.51
N ALA A 148 -30.59 -9.01 -8.88
CA ALA A 148 -30.40 -7.63 -8.45
C ALA A 148 -29.27 -7.52 -7.41
N ALA A 149 -29.29 -8.38 -6.38
CA ALA A 149 -28.24 -8.44 -5.36
C ALA A 149 -26.87 -8.76 -5.98
N PHE A 150 -26.82 -9.68 -6.94
CA PHE A 150 -25.59 -10.09 -7.61
C PHE A 150 -24.97 -8.95 -8.43
N LYS A 151 -25.78 -8.19 -9.18
CA LYS A 151 -25.30 -7.01 -9.91
C LYS A 151 -24.68 -5.98 -8.97
N THR A 152 -25.32 -5.70 -7.83
CA THR A 152 -24.76 -4.80 -6.82
C THR A 152 -23.47 -5.36 -6.22
N TYR A 153 -23.44 -6.66 -5.91
CA TYR A 153 -22.27 -7.34 -5.38
C TYR A 153 -21.07 -7.27 -6.34
N GLU A 154 -21.29 -7.53 -7.63
CA GLU A 154 -20.26 -7.47 -8.66
C GLU A 154 -19.66 -6.07 -8.79
N GLN A 155 -20.51 -5.03 -8.83
CA GLN A 155 -20.07 -3.63 -8.87
C GLN A 155 -19.26 -3.24 -7.64
N LEU A 156 -19.74 -3.59 -6.44
CA LEU A 156 -19.03 -3.33 -5.20
C LEU A 156 -17.69 -4.06 -5.14
N HIS A 157 -17.63 -5.29 -5.64
CA HIS A 157 -16.41 -6.10 -5.65
C HIS A 157 -15.38 -5.53 -6.63
N GLN A 158 -15.83 -5.00 -7.78
CA GLN A 158 -14.95 -4.30 -8.72
C GLN A 158 -14.39 -3.00 -8.11
N ALA A 159 -15.25 -2.19 -7.47
CA ALA A 159 -14.81 -0.96 -6.78
C ALA A 159 -13.83 -1.28 -5.65
N PHE A 160 -14.11 -2.30 -4.85
CA PHE A 160 -13.23 -2.78 -3.78
C PHE A 160 -11.86 -3.22 -4.32
N ARG A 161 -11.84 -3.98 -5.42
CA ARG A 161 -10.59 -4.38 -6.07
C ARG A 161 -9.79 -3.17 -6.57
N ALA A 162 -10.45 -2.21 -7.20
CA ALA A 162 -9.79 -1.02 -7.76
C ALA A 162 -9.11 -0.16 -6.68
N GLU A 163 -9.68 -0.07 -5.48
CA GLU A 163 -9.06 0.64 -4.34
C GLU A 163 -7.78 -0.07 -3.84
N PHE A 164 -7.69 -1.41 -3.97
CA PHE A 164 -6.49 -2.17 -3.61
C PHE A 164 -5.42 -2.26 -4.70
N ASP A 165 -5.74 -1.89 -5.95
CA ASP A 165 -4.76 -1.82 -7.05
C ASP A 165 -3.77 -0.66 -6.85
N LYS A 166 -4.10 0.30 -5.97
CA LYS A 166 -3.28 1.46 -5.63
C LYS A 166 -2.97 1.46 -4.14
N PHE A 167 -1.90 2.17 -3.75
CA PHE A 167 -1.64 2.46 -2.35
C PHE A 167 -2.55 3.61 -1.88
N PRO A 168 -3.14 3.56 -0.67
CA PRO A 168 -4.02 4.61 -0.18
C PRO A 168 -3.27 5.94 -0.05
N ALA A 169 -3.84 7.01 -0.60
CA ALA A 169 -3.26 8.35 -0.51
C ALA A 169 -3.50 9.00 0.86
N ASP A 170 -4.61 8.64 1.52
CA ASP A 170 -5.07 9.25 2.76
C ASP A 170 -5.95 8.30 3.57
N GLN A 171 -6.37 8.76 4.76
CA GLN A 171 -7.24 8.02 5.66
C GLN A 171 -8.61 7.74 5.01
N ALA A 172 -9.11 8.70 4.21
CA ALA A 172 -10.42 8.57 3.58
C ALA A 172 -10.45 7.41 2.58
N ALA A 173 -9.35 7.13 1.87
CA ALA A 173 -9.21 5.96 1.00
C ALA A 173 -9.34 4.65 1.78
N ILE A 174 -8.73 4.58 2.97
CA ILE A 174 -8.79 3.39 3.83
C ILE A 174 -10.22 3.20 4.38
N GLU A 175 -10.88 4.28 4.79
CA GLU A 175 -12.27 4.22 5.24
C GLU A 175 -13.24 3.84 4.11
N ARG A 176 -13.00 4.31 2.87
CA ARG A 176 -13.76 3.85 1.68
C ARG A 176 -13.65 2.34 1.49
N VAL A 177 -12.45 1.78 1.63
CA VAL A 177 -12.23 0.33 1.54
C VAL A 177 -12.99 -0.43 2.62
N LYS A 178 -12.95 0.04 3.88
CA LYS A 178 -13.72 -0.55 4.99
C LYS A 178 -15.22 -0.49 4.72
N ALA A 179 -15.73 0.65 4.23
CA ALA A 179 -17.13 0.80 3.89
C ALA A 179 -17.55 -0.11 2.73
N LEU A 180 -16.72 -0.27 1.70
CA LEU A 180 -16.96 -1.20 0.59
C LEU A 180 -17.01 -2.65 1.08
N ALA A 181 -16.08 -3.05 1.94
CA ALA A 181 -16.06 -4.40 2.54
C ALA A 181 -17.30 -4.68 3.39
N ALA A 182 -17.74 -3.70 4.20
CA ALA A 182 -18.97 -3.82 4.99
C ALA A 182 -20.20 -3.97 4.09
N ARG A 183 -20.31 -3.14 3.02
CA ARG A 183 -21.39 -3.23 2.04
C ARG A 183 -21.39 -4.55 1.26
N LEU A 184 -20.21 -5.06 0.90
CA LEU A 184 -20.06 -6.37 0.27
C LEU A 184 -20.54 -7.49 1.19
N THR A 185 -20.14 -7.46 2.45
CA THR A 185 -20.54 -8.44 3.46
C THR A 185 -22.06 -8.40 3.68
N GLU A 186 -22.66 -7.21 3.71
CA GLU A 186 -24.10 -7.07 3.86
C GLU A 186 -24.86 -7.54 2.62
N THR A 187 -24.39 -7.19 1.42
CA THR A 187 -24.98 -7.63 0.16
C THR A 187 -24.89 -9.15 0.02
N ALA A 188 -23.81 -9.77 0.51
CA ALA A 188 -23.65 -11.22 0.52
C ALA A 188 -24.71 -11.95 1.37
N LYS A 189 -25.23 -11.31 2.43
CA LYS A 189 -26.32 -11.89 3.25
C LYS A 189 -27.67 -11.87 2.55
N ALA A 190 -27.85 -11.00 1.55
CA ALA A 190 -29.08 -10.90 0.78
C ALA A 190 -29.22 -12.02 -0.26
N PHE A 191 -28.16 -12.81 -0.49
CA PHE A 191 -28.25 -13.98 -1.37
C PHE A 191 -29.05 -15.08 -0.69
N ASP A 192 -30.13 -15.47 -1.35
CA ASP A 192 -30.87 -16.67 -0.99
C ASP A 192 -30.19 -17.89 -1.60
N PHE A 193 -29.69 -18.75 -0.73
CA PHE A 193 -29.05 -20.03 -1.06
C PHE A 193 -29.96 -21.23 -0.80
N ASP A 194 -31.19 -21.03 -0.35
CA ASP A 194 -32.15 -22.12 -0.09
C ASP A 194 -32.73 -22.65 -1.41
N VAL A 195 -31.89 -23.44 -2.08
CA VAL A 195 -32.18 -24.04 -3.37
C VAL A 195 -32.29 -25.55 -3.18
N PRO A 196 -33.44 -26.18 -3.52
CA PRO A 196 -33.59 -27.63 -3.45
C PRO A 196 -32.48 -28.37 -4.20
N ALA A 197 -32.09 -29.54 -3.71
CA ALA A 197 -30.95 -30.29 -4.24
C ALA A 197 -31.03 -30.55 -5.76
N ASP A 198 -32.25 -30.81 -6.27
CA ASP A 198 -32.47 -31.04 -7.71
C ASP A 198 -32.29 -29.76 -8.54
N VAL A 199 -32.77 -28.62 -8.04
CA VAL A 199 -32.55 -27.31 -8.66
C VAL A 199 -31.06 -26.96 -8.63
N LYS A 200 -30.37 -27.25 -7.53
CA LYS A 200 -28.93 -27.03 -7.41
C LYS A 200 -28.13 -27.81 -8.45
N ARG A 201 -28.43 -29.11 -8.63
CA ARG A 201 -27.81 -29.95 -9.68
C ARG A 201 -28.08 -29.41 -11.08
N PHE A 202 -29.30 -28.93 -11.33
CA PHE A 202 -29.65 -28.28 -12.59
C PHE A 202 -28.82 -27.01 -12.83
N LEU A 203 -28.69 -26.13 -11.83
CA LEU A 203 -27.89 -24.90 -11.91
C LEU A 203 -26.39 -25.17 -12.11
N GLU A 204 -25.83 -26.14 -11.40
CA GLU A 204 -24.43 -26.57 -11.55
C GLU A 204 -24.16 -27.11 -12.97
N ALA A 205 -25.10 -27.86 -13.55
CA ALA A 205 -24.97 -28.36 -14.90
C ALA A 205 -25.04 -27.23 -15.95
N ILE A 206 -25.88 -26.22 -15.75
CA ILE A 206 -25.92 -25.02 -16.61
C ILE A 206 -24.57 -24.31 -16.63
N GLN A 207 -23.93 -24.16 -15.47
CA GLN A 207 -22.62 -23.50 -15.37
C GLN A 207 -21.50 -24.30 -16.04
N SER A 208 -21.62 -25.62 -16.06
CA SER A 208 -20.67 -26.53 -16.70
C SER A 208 -20.79 -26.57 -18.23
N GLY A 209 -21.62 -25.70 -18.83
CA GLY A 209 -21.81 -25.61 -20.28
C GLY A 209 -23.20 -26.02 -20.77
N GLY A 210 -24.09 -26.45 -19.87
CA GLY A 210 -25.49 -26.74 -20.17
C GLY A 210 -26.05 -27.91 -19.37
N ALA A 211 -27.29 -27.78 -18.90
CA ALA A 211 -28.01 -28.88 -18.27
C ALA A 211 -28.62 -29.82 -19.32
N LYS A 212 -28.57 -31.11 -19.03
CA LYS A 212 -29.36 -32.12 -19.75
C LYS A 212 -30.84 -31.95 -19.41
N LEU A 213 -31.72 -32.32 -20.34
CA LEU A 213 -33.17 -32.19 -20.18
C LEU A 213 -33.74 -33.06 -19.05
N ASP A 214 -33.06 -34.14 -18.67
CA ASP A 214 -33.40 -35.00 -17.53
C ASP A 214 -33.29 -34.27 -16.18
N LEU A 215 -32.45 -33.24 -16.08
CA LEU A 215 -32.29 -32.40 -14.89
C LEU A 215 -33.41 -31.35 -14.76
N LEU A 216 -34.18 -31.08 -15.82
CA LEU A 216 -35.36 -30.21 -15.77
C LEU A 216 -36.58 -31.02 -15.31
N THR A 217 -36.52 -31.50 -14.07
CA THR A 217 -37.61 -32.26 -13.45
C THR A 217 -38.82 -31.36 -13.14
N GLU A 218 -39.95 -31.97 -12.80
CA GLU A 218 -41.14 -31.20 -12.44
C GLU A 218 -40.91 -30.34 -11.20
N ALA A 219 -40.21 -30.88 -10.19
CA ALA A 219 -39.82 -30.13 -9.00
C ALA A 219 -38.95 -28.91 -9.34
N VAL A 220 -38.06 -29.01 -10.34
CA VAL A 220 -37.25 -27.88 -10.81
C VAL A 220 -38.10 -26.84 -11.52
N ARG A 221 -39.05 -27.27 -12.36
CA ARG A 221 -40.00 -26.35 -13.02
C ARG A 221 -40.88 -25.60 -12.03
N GLU A 222 -41.48 -26.32 -11.10
CA GLU A 222 -42.34 -25.75 -10.05
C GLU A 222 -41.57 -24.72 -9.23
N TRP A 223 -40.35 -25.05 -8.80
CA TRP A 223 -39.51 -24.14 -8.03
C TRP A 223 -39.12 -22.90 -8.84
N LEU A 224 -38.70 -23.06 -10.10
CA LEU A 224 -38.32 -21.95 -10.97
C LEU A 224 -39.49 -21.00 -11.27
N ASN A 225 -40.71 -21.54 -11.44
CA ASN A 225 -41.91 -20.73 -11.62
C ASN A 225 -42.31 -20.02 -10.33
N ALA A 226 -42.27 -20.71 -9.18
CA ALA A 226 -42.59 -20.12 -7.88
C ALA A 226 -41.64 -18.97 -7.47
N ASN A 227 -40.45 -18.91 -8.07
CA ASN A 227 -39.43 -17.91 -7.79
C ASN A 227 -39.18 -16.93 -8.96
N ASP A 228 -40.09 -16.86 -9.94
CA ASP A 228 -39.99 -15.98 -11.13
C ASP A 228 -38.64 -16.08 -11.86
N ALA A 229 -38.05 -17.28 -11.86
CA ALA A 229 -36.72 -17.55 -12.40
C ALA A 229 -36.76 -18.37 -13.71
N PHE A 230 -37.91 -18.92 -14.09
CA PHE A 230 -38.04 -19.80 -15.25
C PHE A 230 -37.62 -19.11 -16.56
N ASP A 231 -38.07 -17.87 -16.78
CA ASP A 231 -37.78 -17.09 -17.99
C ASP A 231 -36.30 -16.69 -18.14
N ASN A 232 -35.50 -16.84 -17.08
CA ASN A 232 -34.06 -16.57 -17.12
C ASN A 232 -33.26 -17.69 -17.80
N TYR A 233 -33.91 -18.81 -18.13
CA TYR A 233 -33.29 -19.98 -18.76
C TYR A 233 -33.91 -20.25 -20.12
N ARG A 234 -33.07 -20.54 -21.12
CA ARG A 234 -33.50 -20.91 -22.47
C ARG A 234 -32.85 -22.21 -22.92
N ILE A 235 -33.62 -23.02 -23.63
CA ILE A 235 -33.12 -24.22 -24.31
C ILE A 235 -32.52 -23.76 -25.64
N VAL A 236 -31.27 -24.15 -25.89
CA VAL A 236 -30.54 -23.79 -27.11
C VAL A 236 -29.94 -25.06 -27.72
N PRO A 237 -29.94 -25.21 -29.05
CA PRO A 237 -29.35 -26.37 -29.73
C PRO A 237 -27.88 -26.54 -29.34
N ARG A 238 -27.43 -27.78 -29.18
CA ARG A 238 -26.02 -28.09 -28.94
C ARG A 238 -25.25 -27.86 -30.23
N SER A 239 -24.50 -26.76 -30.32
CA SER A 239 -23.59 -26.50 -31.44
C SER A 239 -22.51 -27.59 -31.50
N ALA A 240 -22.19 -28.07 -32.70
CA ALA A 240 -21.30 -29.20 -32.94
C ALA A 240 -19.83 -29.00 -32.47
N ASP A 241 -19.40 -27.76 -32.20
CA ASP A 241 -17.99 -27.43 -31.95
C ASP A 241 -17.61 -27.11 -30.48
N GLY A 242 -18.51 -27.33 -29.52
CA GLY A 242 -18.14 -27.31 -28.09
C GLY A 242 -17.55 -26.00 -27.53
N SER A 243 -17.55 -24.91 -28.29
CA SER A 243 -17.07 -23.60 -27.84
C SER A 243 -18.24 -22.66 -27.61
N ARG A 244 -18.33 -22.12 -26.40
CA ARG A 244 -19.07 -20.90 -26.05
C ARG A 244 -18.11 -19.93 -25.42
#